data_AF-K0XF87-F1
#
_entry.id   AF-K0XF87-F1
#
_cell.length_a   1.000
_cell.length_b   1.000
_cell.length_c   1.000
_cell.angle_alpha   90.00
_cell.angle_beta   90.00
_cell.angle_gamma   90.00
#
_symmetry.space_group_name_H-M   'P 1'
#
loop_
_entity.id
_entity.type
_entity.pdbx_description
1 polymer ?
#
loop_
_entity_poly.entity_id
_entity_poly.type
_entity_poly.pdbx_seq_one_letter_code
_entity_poly.pdbx_strand_id
1 'polypeptide(L)'
;MEDGWKKYRMMLYAGANMEYTDSKGNIRIIETEPVLLDIYDEVIKPYILGDLPTLGSFQITEGEETLELIKNFNDNMKHIRYGVHMRIDI
;
A
#
# COMPACT_ATOMS: atom_id res chain seq x y z
N MET A 1 -11.70 6.96 8.60
CA MET A 1 -10.64 7.72 7.91
C MET A 1 -9.24 7.29 8.38
N GLU A 2 -8.98 7.21 9.69
CA GLU A 2 -7.64 6.86 10.21
C GLU A 2 -7.10 5.47 9.79
N ASP A 3 -7.98 4.47 9.67
CA ASP A 3 -7.60 3.09 9.28
C ASP A 3 -7.09 2.99 7.83
N GLY A 4 -7.73 3.69 6.88
CA GLY A 4 -7.31 3.73 5.48
C GLY A 4 -5.94 4.40 5.30
N TRP A 5 -5.70 5.48 6.04
CA TRP A 5 -4.41 6.18 6.08
C TRP A 5 -3.28 5.35 6.72
N LYS A 6 -3.58 4.48 7.70
CA LYS A 6 -2.59 3.53 8.24
C LYS A 6 -2.22 2.47 7.21
N LYS A 7 -3.19 1.91 6.49
CA LYS A 7 -2.96 0.92 5.43
C LYS A 7 -2.17 1.49 4.25
N TYR A 8 -2.47 2.72 3.82
CA TYR A 8 -1.70 3.42 2.79
C TYR A 8 -0.23 3.60 3.19
N ARG A 9 0.04 4.04 4.43
CA ARG A 9 1.42 4.16 4.94
C ARG A 9 2.14 2.82 5.06
N MET A 10 1.44 1.77 5.49
CA MET A 10 2.03 0.42 5.54
C MET A 10 2.44 -0.10 4.16
N MET A 11 1.65 0.22 3.12
CA MET A 11 2.00 -0.10 1.74
C MET A 11 3.29 0.62 1.32
N LEU A 12 3.41 1.93 1.57
CA LEU A 12 4.61 2.70 1.25
C LEU A 12 5.86 2.13 1.95
N TYR A 13 5.76 1.79 3.24
CA TYR A 13 6.89 1.20 3.97
C TYR A 13 7.30 -0.19 3.47
N ALA A 14 6.37 -0.94 2.89
CA ALA A 14 6.66 -2.24 2.33
C ALA A 14 7.22 -2.17 0.90
N GLY A 15 7.32 -0.97 0.30
CA GLY A 15 7.60 -0.81 -1.13
C GLY A 15 6.59 -1.57 -1.98
N ALA A 16 5.37 -1.72 -1.47
CA ALA A 16 4.29 -2.49 -2.07
C ALA A 16 3.42 -1.59 -2.94
N ASN A 17 2.66 -2.19 -3.84
CA ASN A 17 1.64 -1.51 -4.61
C ASN A 17 0.28 -1.74 -3.96
N MET A 18 -0.64 -0.79 -4.17
CA MET A 18 -2.07 -1.03 -3.91
C MET A 18 -2.82 -0.96 -5.23
N GLU A 19 -3.69 -1.93 -5.46
CA GLU A 19 -4.50 -2.05 -6.67
C GLU A 19 -5.97 -1.92 -6.30
N TYR A 20 -6.70 -1.15 -7.11
CA TYR A 20 -8.15 -1.12 -7.10
C TYR A 20 -8.68 -1.77 -8.37
N THR A 21 -9.54 -2.79 -8.21
CA THR A 21 -10.22 -3.47 -9.31
C THR A 21 -11.69 -3.11 -9.28
N ASP A 22 -12.18 -2.48 -10.35
CA ASP A 22 -13.59 -2.10 -10.46
C ASP A 22 -14.51 -3.30 -10.74
N SER A 23 -15.82 -3.07 -10.72
CA SER A 23 -16.83 -4.11 -10.98
C SER A 23 -16.80 -4.69 -12.39
N LYS A 24 -16.03 -4.09 -13.31
CA LYS A 24 -15.83 -4.54 -14.69
C LYS A 24 -14.48 -5.24 -14.87
N GLY A 25 -13.67 -5.34 -13.82
CA GLY A 25 -12.35 -5.94 -13.84
C GLY A 25 -11.22 -5.00 -14.29
N ASN A 26 -11.46 -3.70 -14.41
CA ASN A 26 -10.39 -2.74 -14.71
C ASN A 26 -9.56 -2.47 -13.46
N ILE A 27 -8.23 -2.47 -13.61
CA ILE A 27 -7.28 -2.31 -12.51
C ILE A 27 -6.66 -0.91 -12.56
N ARG A 28 -6.60 -0.24 -11.41
CA ARG A 28 -5.87 1.01 -11.17
C ARG A 28 -4.83 0.78 -10.09
N ILE A 29 -3.57 1.08 -10.38
CA ILE A 29 -2.49 1.05 -9.39
C ILE A 29 -2.48 2.38 -8.63
N ILE A 30 -2.31 2.31 -7.32
CA ILE A 30 -2.32 3.42 -6.37
C ILE A 30 -0.92 3.59 -5.82
N GLU A 31 -0.06 4.30 -6.54
CA GLU A 31 1.34 4.50 -6.17
C GLU A 31 1.54 5.78 -5.35
N THR A 32 0.62 6.73 -5.45
CA THR A 32 0.75 8.06 -4.86
C THR A 32 -0.55 8.50 -4.17
N GLU A 33 -0.42 9.45 -3.25
CA GLU A 33 -1.56 10.02 -2.52
C GLU A 33 -2.59 10.68 -3.46
N PRO A 34 -2.20 11.44 -4.50
CA PRO A 34 -3.17 11.99 -5.46
C PRO A 34 -4.04 10.91 -6.12
N VAL A 35 -3.44 9.78 -6.54
CA VAL A 35 -4.21 8.68 -7.15
C VAL A 35 -5.17 8.04 -6.14
N LEU A 36 -4.77 7.94 -4.87
CA LEU A 36 -5.66 7.49 -3.79
C LEU A 36 -6.84 8.46 -3.58
N LEU A 37 -6.58 9.77 -3.61
CA LEU A 37 -7.62 10.79 -3.47
C LEU A 37 -8.60 10.76 -4.65
N ASP A 38 -8.12 10.56 -5.87
CA ASP A 38 -8.98 10.39 -7.04
C ASP A 38 -9.92 9.18 -6.87
N ILE A 39 -9.40 8.03 -6.41
CA ILE A 39 -10.25 6.86 -6.10
C ILE A 39 -11.24 7.17 -4.98
N TYR A 40 -10.81 7.94 -3.97
CA TYR A 40 -11.68 8.31 -2.88
C TYR A 40 -12.90 9.11 -3.37
N ASP A 41 -12.66 10.15 -4.16
CA ASP A 41 -13.73 11.02 -4.65
C ASP A 41 -14.59 10.36 -5.75
N GLU A 42 -14.00 9.55 -6.62
CA GLU A 42 -14.72 8.91 -7.73
C GLU A 42 -15.47 7.64 -7.34
N VAL A 43 -15.00 6.90 -6.32
CA VAL A 43 -15.49 5.56 -6.01
C VAL A 43 -15.94 5.45 -4.56
N ILE A 44 -15.03 5.71 -3.61
CA ILE A 44 -15.28 5.41 -2.19
C ILE A 44 -16.40 6.30 -1.64
N LYS A 45 -16.34 7.59 -1.93
CA LYS A 45 -17.31 8.58 -1.46
C LYS A 45 -18.70 8.33 -2.06
N PRO A 46 -18.89 8.15 -3.39
CA PRO A 46 -20.16 7.74 -3.96
C PRO A 46 -20.71 6.42 -3.38
N TYR A 47 -19.84 5.43 -3.13
CA TYR A 47 -20.27 4.17 -2.50
C TYR A 47 -20.80 4.38 -1.08
N ILE A 48 -20.11 5.17 -0.26
CA ILE A 48 -20.54 5.49 1.11
C ILE A 48 -21.84 6.29 1.12
N LEU A 49 -22.04 7.19 0.16
CA LEU A 49 -23.25 8.00 0.03
C LEU A 49 -24.44 7.21 -0.55
N GLY A 50 -24.20 6.02 -1.10
CA GLY A 50 -25.22 5.19 -1.74
C GLY A 50 -25.46 5.52 -3.22
N ASP A 51 -24.68 6.43 -3.80
CA ASP A 51 -24.73 6.81 -5.22
C ASP A 51 -24.10 5.75 -6.12
N LEU A 52 -23.20 4.92 -5.57
CA LEU A 52 -22.60 3.76 -6.24
C LEU A 52 -23.10 2.46 -5.58
N PRO A 53 -23.73 1.53 -6.32
CA PRO A 53 -24.35 0.34 -5.74
C PRO A 53 -23.35 -0.72 -5.26
N THR A 54 -22.12 -0.73 -5.80
CA THR A 54 -21.10 -1.73 -5.49
C THR A 54 -19.73 -1.09 -5.40
N LEU A 55 -18.98 -1.46 -4.37
CA LEU A 55 -17.56 -1.16 -4.28
C LEU A 55 -16.78 -2.25 -5.04
N GLY A 56 -15.75 -1.85 -5.77
CA GLY A 56 -14.75 -2.80 -6.29
C GLY A 56 -13.91 -3.42 -5.16
N SER A 57 -12.79 -4.04 -5.52
CA SER A 57 -11.87 -4.64 -4.53
C SER A 57 -10.55 -3.89 -4.46
N PHE A 58 -9.97 -3.85 -3.26
CA PHE A 58 -8.62 -3.35 -3.03
C PHE A 58 -7.69 -4.52 -2.69
N GLN A 59 -6.51 -4.54 -3.29
CA GLN A 59 -5.48 -5.55 -3.02
C GLN A 59 -4.13 -4.87 -2.83
N ILE A 60 -3.29 -5.41 -1.94
CA ILE A 60 -1.87 -5.04 -1.85
C ILE A 60 -1.08 -6.09 -2.61
N THR A 61 -0.19 -5.64 -3.50
CA THR A 61 0.69 -6.48 -4.32
C THR A 61 2.15 -6.10 -4.11
N GLU A 62 3.07 -6.98 -4.44
CA GLU A 62 4.50 -6.64 -4.40
C GLU A 62 4.78 -5.51 -5.40
N GLY A 63 5.41 -4.44 -4.92
CA GLY A 63 5.90 -3.34 -5.75
C GLY A 63 7.38 -3.52 -6.11
N GLU A 64 7.90 -2.61 -6.91
CA GLU A 64 9.26 -2.69 -7.47
C GLU A 64 10.34 -2.85 -6.37
N GLU A 65 10.15 -2.16 -5.24
CA GLU A 65 11.13 -2.15 -4.13
C GLU A 65 10.86 -3.23 -3.07
N THR A 66 9.73 -3.95 -3.13
CA THR A 66 9.32 -4.91 -2.07
C THR A 66 10.40 -5.96 -1.79
N LEU A 67 10.96 -6.54 -2.85
CA LEU A 67 11.98 -7.60 -2.72
C LEU A 67 13.28 -7.09 -2.11
N GLU A 68 13.70 -5.88 -2.47
CA GLU A 68 14.93 -5.26 -1.94
C GLU A 68 14.78 -4.90 -0.46
N LEU A 69 13.63 -4.35 -0.06
CA LEU A 69 13.33 -4.06 1.33
C LEU A 69 13.27 -5.32 2.20
N ILE A 70 12.66 -6.41 1.71
CA ILE A 70 12.64 -7.71 2.40
C ILE A 70 14.07 -8.24 2.57
N LYS A 71 14.90 -8.14 1.53
CA LYS A 71 16.29 -8.57 1.58
C LYS A 71 17.08 -7.77 2.63
N ASN A 72 16.98 -6.44 2.58
CA ASN A 72 17.64 -5.54 3.53
C ASN A 72 17.20 -5.79 4.97
N PHE A 73 15.90 -6.00 5.20
CA PHE A 73 15.37 -6.35 6.51
C PHE A 73 15.96 -7.67 7.03
N ASN A 74 15.99 -8.71 6.19
CA ASN A 74 16.52 -10.02 6.58
C ASN A 74 18.02 -9.97 6.87
N ASP A 75 18.80 -9.21 6.09
CA ASP A 75 20.23 -9.03 6.34
C ASP A 75 20.46 -8.24 7.63
N ASN A 76 19.69 -7.16 7.86
CA ASN A 76 19.71 -6.40 9.11
C ASN A 76 19.39 -7.28 10.34
N MET A 77 18.37 -8.14 10.25
CA MET A 77 18.02 -9.06 11.34
C MET A 77 19.12 -10.08 11.65
N LYS A 78 19.92 -10.50 10.66
CA LYS A 78 21.13 -11.30 10.91
C LYS A 78 22.13 -10.49 11.73
N HIS A 79 22.35 -9.22 11.39
CA HIS A 79 23.30 -8.36 12.13
C HIS A 79 22.89 -8.11 13.60
N ILE A 80 21.60 -7.97 13.90
CA ILE A 80 21.09 -7.89 15.29
C ILE A 80 21.37 -9.18 16.04
N ARG A 81 21.11 -10.34 15.41
CA ARG A 81 21.30 -11.66 16.02
C ARG A 81 22.76 -11.94 16.40
N TYR A 82 23.72 -11.32 15.71
CA TYR A 82 25.15 -11.47 15.97
C TYR A 82 25.78 -10.32 16.78
N GLY A 83 24.98 -9.35 17.27
CA GLY A 83 25.43 -8.36 18.26
C GLY A 83 26.36 -7.26 17.74
N VAL A 84 26.19 -6.79 16.50
CA VAL A 84 26.95 -5.64 15.98
C VAL A 84 26.00 -4.49 15.64
N HIS A 85 26.32 -3.31 16.20
CA HIS A 85 25.61 -2.04 16.09
C HIS A 85 25.17 -1.75 14.65
N MET A 86 23.85 -1.72 14.38
CA MET A 86 23.34 -1.15 13.15
C MET A 86 22.97 0.31 13.37
N ARG A 87 23.57 1.17 12.55
CA ARG A 87 23.04 2.50 12.28
C ARG A 87 21.93 2.30 11.24
N ILE A 88 20.71 2.64 11.62
CA ILE A 88 19.58 2.74 10.71
C ILE A 88 19.65 4.16 10.15
N ASP A 89 20.08 4.31 8.90
CA ASP A 89 19.91 5.56 8.16
C ASP A 89 18.62 5.40 7.32
N ILE A 90 17.56 6.11 7.76
CA ILE A 90 16.28 6.28 7.08
C ILE A 90 16.35 7.57 6.28
#